data_AF-A0AAX6E2U0-F1
#
_entry.id   AF-A0AAX6E2U0-F1
#
_cell.length_a   1.000
_cell.length_b   1.000
_cell.length_c   1.000
_cell.angle_alpha   90.00
_cell.angle_beta   90.00
_cell.angle_gamma   90.00
#
_symmetry.space_group_name_H-M   'P 1'
#
loop_
_entity.id
_entity.type
_entity.pdbx_description
1 polymer ?
#
loop_
_entity_poly.entity_id
_entity_poly.type
_entity_poly.pdbx_seq_one_letter_code
_entity_poly.pdbx_strand_id
1 'polypeptide(L)'
;MASRYWVVSLPVQGSATSLWSKLQESISRNAFDTALYRFNAPDLRVGTLDSLLSLSDDLLKSNAFIEGVSHKIRRQIEELERASGVDGGALTVDGVPVDSYLTRFVWDEAKYPTMTPLREIVDGIHVQVAKIEDDMKVRSAEYNNVRSQLNAINRKQSGSLAVRDLSKLVKPDDIITSEHLVTLLAIVPKYSQKDWLSSYETLATYVVPRSSKSCMRIMNMLFTP
;
A
#
# COMPACT_ATOMS: atom_id res chain seq x y z
N MET A 1 9.03 -18.87 6.13
CA MET A 1 8.77 -19.31 7.52
C MET A 1 8.84 -18.09 8.41
N ALA A 2 7.89 -17.88 9.32
CA ALA A 2 8.02 -16.80 10.30
C ALA A 2 9.07 -17.20 11.34
N SER A 3 10.15 -16.43 11.44
CA SER A 3 11.13 -16.57 12.52
C SER A 3 10.44 -16.32 13.86
N ARG A 4 10.57 -17.25 14.80
CA ARG A 4 10.03 -17.12 16.16
C ARG A 4 11.16 -16.78 17.10
N TYR A 5 10.94 -15.78 17.94
CA TYR A 5 11.88 -15.36 18.97
C TYR A 5 11.26 -15.58 20.35
N TRP A 6 12.12 -15.92 21.31
CA TRP A 6 11.75 -16.02 22.71
C TRP A 6 12.55 -14.98 23.48
N VAL A 7 11.87 -14.20 24.31
CA VAL A 7 12.50 -13.27 25.24
C VAL A 7 12.27 -13.79 26.64
N VAL A 8 13.34 -13.93 27.42
CA VAL A 8 13.29 -14.45 28.78
C VAL A 8 14.09 -13.52 29.69
N SER A 9 13.52 -13.21 30.85
CA SER A 9 14.20 -12.48 31.93
C SER A 9 14.42 -13.42 33.11
N LEU A 10 15.60 -13.36 33.72
CA LEU A 10 16.00 -14.18 34.86
C LEU A 10 16.53 -13.27 35.97
N PRO A 11 16.18 -13.52 37.24
CA PRO A 11 16.73 -12.76 38.34
C PRO A 11 18.24 -13.03 38.47
N VAL A 12 19.03 -11.96 38.55
CA VAL A 12 20.48 -12.07 38.70
C VAL A 12 20.82 -12.40 40.17
N GLN A 13 21.18 -13.67 40.42
CA GLN A 13 21.71 -14.10 41.70
C GLN A 13 23.25 -14.07 41.66
N GLY A 14 23.84 -12.98 42.14
CA GLY A 14 25.30 -12.78 42.17
C GLY A 14 25.85 -12.04 40.95
N SER A 15 26.18 -12.74 39.86
CA SER A 15 26.79 -12.14 38.67
C SER A 15 26.01 -12.43 37.39
N ALA A 16 25.68 -11.39 36.62
CA ALA A 16 25.03 -11.53 35.32
C ALA A 16 25.87 -12.36 34.34
N THR A 17 27.20 -12.23 34.39
CA THR A 17 28.12 -12.98 33.53
C THR A 17 28.11 -14.48 33.84
N SER A 18 28.07 -14.85 35.12
CA SER A 18 28.03 -16.26 35.52
C SER A 18 26.66 -16.88 35.19
N LEU A 19 25.56 -16.15 35.42
CA LEU A 19 24.22 -16.57 35.02
C LEU A 19 24.12 -16.78 33.50
N TRP A 20 24.64 -15.83 32.71
CA TRP A 20 24.67 -15.94 31.25
C TRP A 20 25.42 -17.19 30.79
N SER A 21 26.60 -17.44 31.36
CA SER A 21 27.43 -18.60 30.98
C SER A 21 26.72 -19.92 31.30
N LYS A 22 26.09 -20.03 32.47
CA LYS A 22 25.30 -21.20 32.87
C LYS A 22 24.07 -21.42 31.98
N LEU A 23 23.38 -20.34 31.60
CA LEU A 23 22.23 -20.40 30.69
C LEU A 23 22.67 -20.91 29.31
N GLN A 24 23.73 -20.34 28.76
CA GLN A 24 24.29 -20.73 27.48
C GLN A 24 24.71 -22.20 27.48
N GLU A 25 25.38 -22.67 28.54
CA GLU A 25 25.76 -24.07 28.69
C GLU A 25 24.53 -24.99 28.74
N SER A 26 23.54 -24.65 29.57
CA SER A 26 22.33 -25.47 29.75
C SER A 26 21.49 -25.58 28.48
N ILE A 27 21.36 -24.48 27.73
CA ILE A 27 20.62 -24.49 26.45
C ILE A 27 21.44 -25.23 25.39
N SER A 28 22.75 -25.01 25.28
CA SER A 28 23.59 -25.71 24.30
C SER A 28 23.56 -27.24 24.47
N ARG A 29 23.38 -27.73 25.70
CA ARG A 29 23.24 -29.17 25.99
C ARG A 29 21.92 -29.77 25.50
N ASN A 30 20.83 -29.00 25.50
CA ASN A 30 19.48 -29.48 25.18
C ASN A 30 18.99 -29.06 23.78
N ALA A 31 19.49 -27.95 23.25
CA ALA A 31 19.11 -27.33 22.00
C ALA A 31 20.31 -26.54 21.42
N PHE A 32 21.27 -27.28 20.88
CA PHE A 32 22.57 -26.77 20.42
C PHE A 32 22.48 -25.76 19.25
N ASP A 33 21.38 -25.77 18.52
CA ASP A 33 21.08 -24.90 17.38
C ASP A 33 20.34 -23.61 17.78
N THR A 34 19.99 -23.45 19.05
CA THR A 34 19.31 -22.26 19.56
C THR A 34 20.30 -21.15 19.85
N ALA A 35 20.34 -20.14 18.98
CA ALA A 35 21.17 -18.96 19.16
C ALA A 35 20.69 -18.09 20.33
N LEU A 36 21.63 -17.57 21.13
CA LEU A 36 21.37 -16.75 22.30
C LEU A 36 21.99 -15.37 22.16
N TYR A 37 21.21 -14.34 22.45
CA TYR A 37 21.63 -12.95 22.37
C TYR A 37 21.26 -12.23 23.67
N ARG A 38 22.12 -11.30 24.10
CA ARG A 38 21.81 -10.44 25.24
C ARG A 38 20.85 -9.36 24.78
N PHE A 39 19.80 -9.14 25.57
CA PHE A 39 18.88 -8.03 25.38
C PHE A 39 19.24 -6.91 26.34
N ASN A 40 19.79 -5.82 25.82
CA ASN A 40 20.25 -4.69 26.64
C ASN A 40 19.08 -3.73 26.91
N ALA A 41 18.39 -3.94 28.02
CA ALA A 41 17.40 -3.00 28.55
C ALA A 41 18.08 -2.04 29.56
N PRO A 42 17.81 -0.73 29.51
CA PRO A 42 18.35 0.22 30.47
C PRO A 42 17.58 0.17 31.79
N ASP A 43 18.15 0.80 32.82
CA ASP A 43 17.44 1.08 34.05
C ASP A 43 16.42 2.21 33.82
N LEU A 44 15.14 1.85 33.80
CA LEU A 44 14.04 2.79 33.59
C LEU A 44 13.54 3.35 34.91
N ARG A 45 13.16 4.63 34.92
CA ARG A 45 12.58 5.27 36.10
C ARG A 45 11.18 4.72 36.38
N VAL A 46 11.08 3.87 37.40
CA VAL A 46 9.83 3.28 37.88
C VAL A 46 9.20 4.08 39.03
N GLY A 47 7.87 3.99 39.15
CA GLY A 47 7.10 4.62 40.23
C GLY A 47 6.92 3.71 41.44
N THR A 48 5.74 3.77 42.06
CA THR A 48 5.34 2.87 43.15
C THR A 48 4.98 1.47 42.62
N LEU A 49 4.95 0.46 43.50
CA LEU A 49 4.50 -0.88 43.14
C LEU A 49 3.08 -0.88 42.54
N ASP A 50 2.15 -0.12 43.13
CA ASP A 50 0.77 -0.01 42.62
C ASP A 50 0.75 0.56 41.19
N SER A 51 1.60 1.54 40.91
CA SER A 51 1.71 2.10 39.56
C SER A 51 2.27 1.09 38.56
N LEU A 52 3.19 0.21 38.99
CA LEU A 52 3.75 -0.85 38.15
C LEU A 52 2.74 -1.97 37.88
N LEU A 53 1.95 -2.36 38.88
CA LEU A 53 0.88 -3.35 38.72
C LEU A 53 -0.16 -2.86 37.71
N SER A 54 -0.62 -1.61 37.87
CA SER A 54 -1.53 -0.99 36.90
C SER A 54 -0.91 -0.87 35.51
N LEU A 55 0.36 -0.47 35.42
CA LEU A 55 1.05 -0.36 34.14
C LEU A 55 1.26 -1.72 33.46
N SER A 56 1.42 -2.81 34.22
CA SER A 56 1.53 -4.16 33.66
C SER A 56 0.29 -4.55 32.86
N ASP A 57 -0.91 -4.24 33.36
CA ASP A 57 -2.16 -4.50 32.64
C ASP A 57 -2.30 -3.61 31.40
N ASP A 58 -1.89 -2.35 31.50
CA ASP A 58 -1.91 -1.39 30.38
C ASP A 58 -0.89 -1.76 29.29
N LEU A 59 0.25 -2.33 29.66
CA LEU A 59 1.27 -2.82 28.74
C LEU A 59 0.77 -3.99 27.89
N LEU A 60 -0.05 -4.89 28.45
CA LEU A 60 -0.67 -5.98 27.67
C LEU A 60 -1.58 -5.43 26.56
N LYS A 61 -2.40 -4.43 26.89
CA LYS A 61 -3.28 -3.76 25.92
C LYS A 61 -2.47 -3.00 24.87
N SER A 62 -1.46 -2.25 25.31
CA SER A 62 -0.59 -1.48 24.43
C SER A 62 0.19 -2.39 23.48
N ASN A 63 0.72 -3.51 23.97
CA ASN A 63 1.42 -4.49 23.13
C ASN A 63 0.50 -5.07 22.06
N ALA A 64 -0.70 -5.54 22.43
CA ALA A 64 -1.67 -6.09 21.48
C ALA A 64 -2.08 -5.06 20.40
N PHE A 65 -2.25 -3.79 20.79
CA PHE A 65 -2.53 -2.71 19.87
C PHE A 65 -1.37 -2.47 18.88
N ILE A 66 -0.14 -2.30 19.39
CA ILE A 66 1.06 -2.01 18.58
C ILE A 66 1.38 -3.17 17.63
N GLU A 67 1.24 -4.42 18.09
CA GLU A 67 1.37 -5.62 17.26
C GLU A 67 0.33 -5.61 16.14
N GLY A 68 -0.94 -5.30 16.47
CA GLY A 68 -2.02 -5.17 15.50
C GLY A 68 -1.76 -4.10 14.43
N VAL A 69 -1.24 -2.93 14.82
CA VAL A 69 -0.87 -1.86 13.88
C VAL A 69 0.31 -2.29 12.99
N SER A 70 1.33 -2.92 13.57
CA SER A 70 2.49 -3.43 12.82
C SER A 70 2.08 -4.46 11.76
N HIS A 71 1.16 -5.37 12.09
CA HIS A 71 0.59 -6.32 11.13
C HIS A 71 -0.23 -5.66 10.02
N LYS A 72 -1.02 -4.63 10.36
CA LYS A 72 -1.77 -3.84 9.36
C LYS A 72 -0.82 -3.17 8.38
N ILE A 73 0.24 -2.52 8.86
CA ILE A 73 1.27 -1.86 8.02
C ILE A 73 1.91 -2.88 7.09
N ARG A 74 2.37 -4.02 7.62
CA ARG A 74 2.94 -5.12 6.82
C ARG A 74 1.98 -5.55 5.70
N ARG A 75 0.70 -5.78 6.04
CA ARG A 75 -0.31 -6.20 5.05
C ARG A 75 -0.55 -5.14 3.97
N GLN A 76 -0.54 -3.86 4.32
CA GLN A 76 -0.68 -2.77 3.36
C GLN A 76 0.50 -2.73 2.39
N ILE A 77 1.73 -2.90 2.87
CA ILE A 77 2.93 -2.96 2.02
C ILE A 77 2.82 -4.14 1.04
N GLU A 78 2.51 -5.34 1.52
CA GLU A 78 2.34 -6.54 0.68
C GLU A 78 1.24 -6.37 -0.38
N GLU A 79 0.18 -5.61 -0.08
CA GLU A 79 -0.88 -5.30 -1.04
C GLU A 79 -0.40 -4.32 -2.12
N LEU A 80 0.38 -3.31 -1.76
CA LEU A 80 0.95 -2.33 -2.68
C LEU A 80 2.00 -2.95 -3.62
N GLU A 81 2.86 -3.82 -3.10
CA GLU A 81 3.83 -4.59 -3.90
C GLU A 81 3.11 -5.46 -4.94
N ARG A 82 2.07 -6.19 -4.50
CA ARG A 82 1.25 -7.01 -5.40
C ARG A 82 0.53 -6.17 -6.46
N ALA A 83 0.06 -4.97 -6.11
CA ALA A 83 -0.64 -4.10 -7.05
C ALA A 83 0.30 -3.42 -8.06
N SER A 84 1.55 -3.12 -7.65
CA SER A 84 2.55 -2.48 -8.51
C SER A 84 3.36 -3.49 -9.34
N GLY A 85 3.41 -4.75 -8.91
CA GLY A 85 4.28 -5.78 -9.52
C GLY A 85 5.76 -5.59 -9.19
N VAL A 86 6.09 -4.67 -8.28
CA VAL A 86 7.44 -4.44 -7.77
C VAL A 86 7.58 -5.17 -6.44
N ASP A 87 8.57 -6.06 -6.37
CA ASP A 87 8.94 -6.71 -5.12
C ASP A 87 9.79 -5.74 -4.30
N GLY A 88 9.25 -5.25 -3.17
CA GLY A 88 9.96 -4.35 -2.25
C GLY A 88 10.97 -5.09 -1.36
N GLY A 89 11.05 -6.42 -1.48
CA GLY A 89 11.95 -7.26 -0.74
C GLY A 89 11.51 -7.49 0.71
N ALA A 90 12.42 -8.01 1.54
CA ALA A 90 12.14 -8.25 2.94
C ALA A 90 12.02 -6.92 3.70
N LEU A 91 11.02 -6.82 4.58
CA LEU A 91 10.88 -5.66 5.49
C LEU A 91 12.13 -5.52 6.36
N THR A 92 12.57 -4.27 6.52
CA THR A 92 13.74 -3.89 7.32
C THR A 92 13.37 -2.81 8.33
N VAL A 93 14.19 -2.66 9.37
CA VAL A 93 14.12 -1.57 10.34
C VAL A 93 15.33 -0.68 10.09
N ASP A 94 15.10 0.55 9.63
CA ASP A 94 16.16 1.49 9.24
C ASP A 94 17.20 0.89 8.27
N GLY A 95 16.73 0.06 7.33
CA GLY A 95 17.57 -0.64 6.35
C GLY A 95 18.27 -1.91 6.89
N VAL A 96 18.09 -2.24 8.17
CA VAL A 96 18.64 -3.43 8.81
C VAL A 96 17.61 -4.57 8.78
N PRO A 97 18.00 -5.81 8.41
CA PRO A 97 17.10 -6.96 8.51
C PRO A 97 16.57 -7.14 9.94
N VAL A 98 15.29 -7.50 10.08
CA VAL A 98 14.62 -7.64 11.39
C VAL A 98 15.40 -8.55 12.34
N ASP A 99 15.89 -9.70 11.84
CA ASP A 99 16.70 -10.65 12.61
C ASP A 99 17.99 -9.99 13.16
N SER A 100 18.65 -9.17 12.36
CA SER A 100 19.86 -8.45 12.78
C SER A 100 19.54 -7.34 13.78
N TYR A 101 18.40 -6.66 13.60
CA TYR A 101 17.94 -5.63 14.53
C TYR A 101 17.63 -6.22 15.92
N LEU A 102 16.88 -7.33 15.98
CA LEU A 102 16.51 -7.97 17.25
C LEU A 102 17.71 -8.52 18.02
N THR A 103 18.68 -9.10 17.32
CA THR A 103 19.87 -9.71 17.93
C THR A 103 20.90 -8.69 18.42
N ARG A 104 20.77 -7.43 18.00
CA ARG A 104 21.65 -6.31 18.38
C ARG A 104 20.85 -5.12 18.91
N PHE A 105 19.69 -5.39 19.51
CA PHE A 105 18.81 -4.36 20.02
C PHE A 105 19.55 -3.45 21.02
N VAL A 106 19.38 -2.14 20.84
CA VAL A 106 19.85 -1.09 21.74
C VAL A 106 18.68 -0.17 22.01
N TRP A 107 18.50 0.19 23.28
CA TRP A 107 17.49 1.17 23.65
C TRP A 107 17.81 2.54 23.07
N ASP A 108 16.83 3.14 22.39
CA ASP A 108 16.96 4.48 21.83
C ASP A 108 16.73 5.52 22.93
N GLU A 109 17.80 5.87 23.64
CA GLU A 109 17.75 6.85 24.73
C GLU A 109 17.46 8.28 24.26
N ALA A 110 17.78 8.60 23.00
CA ALA A 110 17.47 9.90 22.41
C ALA A 110 15.95 10.05 22.20
N LYS A 111 15.29 8.97 21.76
CA LYS A 111 13.84 8.95 21.55
C LYS A 111 13.04 8.65 22.81
N TYR A 112 13.58 7.82 23.70
CA TYR A 112 12.94 7.38 24.95
C TYR A 112 13.90 7.56 26.14
N PRO A 113 14.05 8.78 26.67
CA PRO A 113 15.01 9.04 27.75
C PRO A 113 14.71 8.23 29.02
N THR A 114 15.75 7.64 29.62
CA THR A 114 15.67 6.78 30.80
C THR A 114 15.19 7.51 32.07
N MET A 115 15.40 8.83 32.11
CA MET A 115 14.97 9.72 33.21
C MET A 115 13.46 10.02 33.19
N THR A 116 12.79 9.82 32.06
CA THR A 116 11.34 10.00 31.92
C THR A 116 10.62 8.88 32.67
N PRO A 117 9.57 9.17 33.44
CA PRO A 117 8.79 8.13 34.11
C PRO A 117 8.30 7.06 33.13
N LEU A 118 8.42 5.79 33.50
CA LEU A 118 8.11 4.65 32.62
C LEU A 118 6.71 4.74 31.99
N ARG A 119 5.70 5.17 32.75
CA ARG A 119 4.33 5.34 32.25
C ARG A 119 4.25 6.36 31.12
N GLU A 120 4.95 7.50 31.24
CA GLU A 120 4.97 8.52 30.20
C GLU A 120 5.67 8.04 28.93
N ILE A 121 6.72 7.20 29.04
CA ILE A 121 7.36 6.56 27.89
C ILE A 121 6.37 5.65 27.16
N VAL A 122 5.65 4.80 27.89
CA VAL A 122 4.66 3.88 27.33
C VAL A 122 3.52 4.64 26.65
N ASP A 123 2.96 5.65 27.31
CA ASP A 123 1.89 6.49 26.76
C ASP A 123 2.37 7.23 25.51
N GLY A 124 3.60 7.76 25.54
CA GLY A 124 4.24 8.40 24.39
C GLY A 124 4.40 7.47 23.19
N ILE A 125 4.86 6.24 23.40
CA ILE A 125 4.94 5.21 22.35
C ILE A 125 3.54 4.91 21.79
N HIS A 126 2.55 4.73 22.67
CA HIS A 126 1.18 4.43 22.27
C HIS A 126 0.59 5.53 21.38
N VAL A 127 0.70 6.80 21.80
CA VAL A 127 0.23 7.96 21.03
C VAL A 127 0.93 8.06 19.67
N GLN A 128 2.24 7.84 19.63
CA GLN A 128 3.00 7.84 18.37
C GLN A 128 2.50 6.75 17.41
N VAL A 129 2.31 5.52 17.90
CA VAL A 129 1.81 4.41 17.07
C VAL A 129 0.37 4.63 16.63
N ALA A 130 -0.49 5.18 17.49
CA ALA A 130 -1.86 5.53 17.12
C ALA A 130 -1.90 6.57 16.00
N LYS A 131 -1.06 7.61 16.08
CA LYS A 131 -0.93 8.60 15.02
C LYS A 131 -0.45 7.98 13.69
N ILE A 132 0.53 7.08 13.74
CA ILE A 132 1.00 6.34 12.55
C ILE A 132 -0.16 5.54 11.94
N GLU A 133 -0.99 4.89 12.77
CA GLU A 133 -2.14 4.13 12.27
C GLU A 133 -3.15 5.04 11.55
N ASP A 134 -3.48 6.20 12.13
CA ASP A 134 -4.43 7.13 11.55
C ASP A 134 -3.90 7.76 10.26
N ASP A 135 -2.63 8.18 10.23
CA ASP A 135 -1.98 8.68 9.02
C ASP A 135 -1.99 7.62 7.91
N MET A 136 -1.71 6.35 8.25
CA MET A 136 -1.81 5.23 7.30
C MET A 136 -3.24 5.06 6.76
N LYS A 137 -4.27 5.10 7.63
CA LYS A 137 -5.67 4.97 7.18
C LYS A 137 -6.06 6.07 6.20
N VAL A 138 -5.67 7.32 6.47
CA VAL A 138 -5.92 8.46 5.57
C VAL A 138 -5.25 8.22 4.22
N ARG A 139 -3.96 7.89 4.20
CA ARG A 139 -3.21 7.63 2.95
C ARG A 139 -3.76 6.44 2.17
N SER A 140 -4.12 5.34 2.84
CA SER A 140 -4.73 4.18 2.20
C SER A 140 -6.09 4.52 1.58
N ALA A 141 -6.90 5.36 2.24
CA ALA A 141 -8.19 5.81 1.70
C ALA A 141 -8.00 6.70 0.46
N GLU A 142 -7.07 7.66 0.50
CA GLU A 142 -6.70 8.51 -0.63
C GLU A 142 -6.24 7.67 -1.84
N TYR A 143 -5.32 6.74 -1.60
CA TYR A 143 -4.81 5.83 -2.64
C TYR A 143 -5.93 5.01 -3.28
N ASN A 144 -6.79 4.39 -2.47
CA ASN A 144 -7.88 3.55 -2.96
C ASN A 144 -8.91 4.35 -3.77
N ASN A 145 -9.17 5.61 -3.40
CA ASN A 145 -10.03 6.49 -4.17
C ASN A 145 -9.43 6.77 -5.56
N VAL A 146 -8.15 7.18 -5.64
CA VAL A 146 -7.47 7.43 -6.92
C VAL A 146 -7.41 6.17 -7.78
N ARG A 147 -7.08 5.02 -7.18
CA ARG A 147 -7.05 3.72 -7.87
C ARG A 147 -8.42 3.35 -8.45
N SER A 148 -9.51 3.58 -7.70
CA SER A 148 -10.88 3.36 -8.17
C SER A 148 -11.23 4.25 -9.36
N GLN A 149 -10.88 5.54 -9.29
CA GLN A 149 -11.08 6.48 -10.39
C GLN A 149 -10.31 6.08 -11.65
N LEU A 150 -9.04 5.69 -11.51
CA LEU A 150 -8.21 5.21 -12.61
C LEU A 150 -8.80 3.96 -13.25
N ASN A 151 -9.29 3.01 -12.45
CA ASN A 151 -9.98 1.81 -12.96
C ASN A 151 -11.25 2.16 -13.74
N ALA A 152 -12.04 3.14 -13.29
CA ALA A 152 -13.21 3.62 -14.00
C ALA A 152 -12.84 4.27 -15.35
N ILE A 153 -11.77 5.06 -15.40
CA ILE A 153 -11.24 5.66 -16.63
C ILE A 153 -10.76 4.57 -17.60
N ASN A 154 -9.99 3.58 -17.13
CA ASN A 154 -9.50 2.48 -17.95
C ASN A 154 -10.66 1.67 -18.57
N ARG A 155 -11.73 1.41 -17.81
CA ARG A 155 -12.94 0.76 -18.34
C ARG A 155 -13.61 1.58 -19.43
N LYS A 156 -13.73 2.89 -19.26
CA LYS A 156 -14.25 3.79 -20.32
C LYS A 156 -13.36 3.79 -21.56
N GLN A 157 -12.05 3.67 -21.42
CA GLN A 157 -11.12 3.64 -22.54
C GLN A 157 -11.02 2.27 -23.24
N SER A 158 -11.28 1.17 -22.53
CA SER A 158 -11.18 -0.20 -23.06
C SER A 158 -12.50 -0.77 -23.60
N GLY A 159 -13.60 -0.03 -23.50
CA GLY A 159 -14.93 -0.46 -23.95
C GLY A 159 -15.10 -0.46 -25.48
N SER A 160 -16.25 -0.96 -25.94
CA SER A 160 -16.70 -0.83 -27.33
C SER A 160 -16.65 0.64 -27.78
N LEU A 161 -16.35 0.89 -29.06
CA LEU A 161 -16.27 2.25 -29.64
C LEU A 161 -17.55 3.07 -29.42
N ALA A 162 -18.69 2.42 -29.14
CA ALA A 162 -19.98 3.06 -28.84
C ALA A 162 -20.01 3.84 -27.52
N VAL A 163 -19.12 3.52 -26.58
CA VAL A 163 -19.06 4.13 -25.24
C VAL A 163 -17.64 4.59 -24.87
N ARG A 164 -16.69 4.42 -25.80
CA ARG A 164 -15.30 4.79 -25.62
C ARG A 164 -15.09 6.27 -25.94
N ASP A 165 -14.24 6.92 -25.15
CA ASP A 165 -13.77 8.26 -25.46
C ASP A 165 -12.97 8.28 -26.78
N LEU A 166 -13.47 9.05 -27.76
CA LEU A 166 -12.94 9.15 -29.11
C LEU A 166 -11.94 10.31 -29.28
N SER A 167 -11.69 11.11 -28.24
CA SER A 167 -10.81 12.29 -28.28
C SER A 167 -9.38 11.97 -28.69
N LYS A 168 -8.91 10.73 -28.43
CA LYS A 168 -7.58 10.24 -28.83
C LYS A 168 -7.56 9.58 -30.22
N LEU A 169 -8.73 9.34 -30.82
CA LEU A 169 -8.90 8.62 -32.08
C LEU A 169 -9.26 9.55 -33.24
N VAL A 170 -9.92 10.68 -32.96
CA VAL A 170 -10.36 11.65 -33.96
C VAL A 170 -9.48 12.90 -33.85
N LYS A 171 -8.90 13.33 -34.97
CA LYS A 171 -8.13 14.58 -35.00
C LYS A 171 -9.09 15.77 -35.12
N PRO A 172 -8.72 16.97 -34.63
CA PRO A 172 -9.52 18.17 -34.83
C PRO A 172 -9.84 18.43 -36.31
N ASP A 173 -8.88 18.17 -37.20
CA ASP A 173 -9.05 18.32 -38.66
C ASP A 173 -10.08 17.36 -39.27
N ASP A 174 -10.43 16.27 -38.57
CA ASP A 174 -11.43 15.31 -39.01
C ASP A 174 -12.86 15.70 -38.57
N ILE A 175 -13.02 16.78 -37.77
CA ILE A 175 -14.31 17.28 -37.29
C ILE A 175 -14.52 18.70 -37.82
N ILE A 176 -15.45 18.81 -38.77
CA ILE A 176 -15.94 20.09 -39.30
C ILE A 176 -17.30 20.39 -38.65
N THR A 177 -17.39 21.56 -38.04
CA THR A 177 -18.64 22.15 -37.54
C THR A 177 -18.72 23.58 -38.04
N SER A 178 -19.68 23.87 -38.92
CA SER A 178 -20.00 25.20 -39.44
C SER A 178 -21.52 25.39 -39.45
N GLU A 179 -21.98 26.58 -39.81
CA GLU A 179 -23.41 26.92 -39.88
C GLU A 179 -24.22 25.95 -40.75
N HIS A 180 -23.60 25.41 -41.81
CA HIS A 180 -24.28 24.54 -42.78
C HIS A 180 -23.64 23.15 -42.88
N LEU A 181 -22.65 22.81 -42.06
CA LEU A 181 -21.99 21.50 -42.13
C LEU A 181 -21.70 20.97 -40.74
N VAL A 182 -22.04 19.70 -40.51
CA VAL A 182 -21.65 18.98 -39.29
C VAL A 182 -21.04 17.63 -39.65
N THR A 183 -20.04 17.24 -38.89
CA THR A 183 -19.46 15.89 -38.97
C THR A 183 -20.13 14.97 -37.97
N LEU A 184 -20.67 13.85 -38.46
CA LEU A 184 -21.19 12.78 -37.63
C LEU A 184 -20.20 11.61 -37.62
N LEU A 185 -20.07 10.97 -36.46
CA LEU A 185 -19.25 9.78 -36.27
C LEU A 185 -20.16 8.55 -36.29
N ALA A 186 -19.95 7.66 -37.25
CA ALA A 186 -20.71 6.42 -37.38
C ALA A 186 -19.83 5.20 -37.04
N ILE A 187 -20.37 4.28 -36.24
CA ILE A 187 -19.71 3.03 -35.88
C ILE A 187 -20.27 1.92 -36.77
N VAL A 188 -19.44 1.43 -37.68
CA VAL A 188 -19.83 0.42 -38.66
C VAL A 188 -19.10 -0.89 -38.37
N PRO A 189 -19.81 -2.02 -38.21
CA PRO A 189 -19.17 -3.33 -38.07
C PRO A 189 -18.29 -3.65 -39.28
N LYS A 190 -17.13 -4.28 -39.05
CA LYS A 190 -16.13 -4.54 -40.11
C LYS A 190 -16.70 -5.29 -41.33
N TYR A 191 -17.63 -6.22 -41.09
CA TYR A 191 -18.23 -7.00 -42.17
C TYR A 191 -19.22 -6.19 -43.03
N SER A 192 -19.81 -5.11 -42.50
CA SER A 192 -20.78 -4.24 -43.20
C SER A 192 -20.15 -2.99 -43.82
N GLN A 193 -18.82 -2.88 -43.79
CA GLN A 193 -18.12 -1.69 -44.29
C GLN A 193 -18.42 -1.41 -45.77
N LYS A 194 -18.48 -2.47 -46.59
CA LYS A 194 -18.77 -2.35 -48.03
C LYS A 194 -20.19 -1.83 -48.27
N ASP A 195 -21.16 -2.38 -47.54
CA ASP A 195 -22.57 -2.01 -47.68
C ASP A 195 -22.84 -0.59 -47.20
N TRP A 196 -22.15 -0.14 -46.15
CA TRP A 196 -22.19 1.26 -45.73
C TRP A 196 -21.67 2.18 -46.84
N LEU A 197 -20.47 1.90 -47.36
CA LEU A 197 -19.86 2.76 -48.38
C LEU A 197 -20.72 2.87 -49.66
N SER A 198 -21.53 1.86 -49.97
CA SER A 198 -22.44 1.90 -51.12
C SER A 198 -23.82 2.54 -50.84
N SER A 199 -24.20 2.76 -49.58
CA SER A 199 -25.56 3.21 -49.23
C SER A 199 -25.62 4.54 -48.47
N TYR A 200 -24.54 4.93 -47.79
CA TYR A 200 -24.58 6.02 -46.81
C TYR A 200 -25.03 7.36 -47.39
N GLU A 201 -24.69 7.63 -48.65
CA GLU A 201 -25.02 8.89 -49.36
C GLU A 201 -26.53 9.05 -49.58
N THR A 202 -27.30 7.98 -49.44
CA THR A 202 -28.75 7.95 -49.67
C THR A 202 -29.57 7.74 -48.39
N LEU A 203 -28.92 7.60 -47.23
CA LEU A 203 -29.61 7.36 -45.95
C LEU A 203 -30.42 8.58 -45.47
N ALA A 204 -30.03 9.77 -45.90
CA ALA A 204 -30.73 11.02 -45.61
C ALA A 204 -30.49 12.03 -46.74
N THR A 205 -31.39 13.00 -46.89
CA THR A 205 -31.20 14.14 -47.79
C THR A 205 -30.01 14.97 -47.31
N TYR A 206 -29.25 15.59 -48.22
CA TYR A 206 -28.16 16.53 -47.87
C TYR A 206 -26.92 15.89 -47.21
N VAL A 207 -26.66 14.61 -47.47
CA VAL A 207 -25.38 13.97 -47.18
C VAL A 207 -24.35 14.40 -48.22
N VAL A 208 -23.14 14.78 -47.79
CA VAL A 208 -22.05 15.16 -48.71
C VAL A 208 -21.44 13.89 -49.34
N PRO A 209 -21.48 13.73 -50.67
CA PRO A 209 -20.89 12.57 -51.33
C PRO A 209 -19.39 12.46 -51.11
N ARG A 210 -18.87 11.24 -51.06
CA ARG A 210 -17.44 10.90 -50.82
C ARG A 210 -16.83 11.50 -49.55
N SER A 211 -17.65 12.00 -48.63
CA SER A 211 -17.20 12.52 -47.34
C SER A 211 -16.78 11.43 -46.36
N SER A 212 -17.18 10.17 -46.57
CA SER A 212 -16.91 9.12 -45.59
C SER A 212 -15.46 8.65 -45.60
N LYS A 213 -14.77 8.82 -44.46
CA LYS A 213 -13.37 8.41 -44.27
C LYS A 213 -13.28 7.41 -43.12
N SER A 214 -12.48 6.36 -43.32
CA SER A 214 -12.19 5.39 -42.25
C SER A 214 -11.03 5.89 -41.40
N CYS A 215 -11.32 6.25 -40.15
CA CYS A 215 -10.31 6.55 -39.14
C CYS A 215 -10.37 5.40 -38.13
N MET A 216 -9.42 4.46 -38.23
CA MET A 216 -9.35 3.19 -37.47
C MET A 216 -10.67 2.72 -36.83
N ARG A 217 -11.44 1.91 -37.59
CA ARG A 217 -12.72 1.28 -37.16
C ARG A 217 -13.87 2.25 -36.81
N ILE A 218 -13.76 3.54 -37.12
CA ILE A 218 -14.86 4.52 -37.14
C ILE A 218 -14.93 5.13 -38.54
N MET A 219 -16.13 5.40 -39.05
CA MET A 219 -16.33 6.12 -40.30
C MET A 219 -17.01 7.46 -40.03
N ASN A 220 -16.35 8.55 -40.39
CA ASN A 220 -16.89 9.90 -40.27
C ASN A 220 -17.76 10.18 -41.50
N MET A 221 -18.77 11.04 -41.40
CA MET A 221 -19.55 11.52 -42.56
C MET A 221 -19.96 12.98 -42.35
N LEU A 222 -20.00 13.75 -43.44
CA LEU A 222 -20.42 15.15 -43.41
C LEU A 222 -21.88 15.28 -43.87
N PHE A 223 -22.65 16.09 -43.14
CA PHE A 223 -24.05 16.39 -43.40
C PHE A 223 -24.27 17.90 -43.49
N THR A 224 -25.09 18.35 -44.45
CA THR A 224 -25.61 19.74 -44.50
C THR A 224 -27.08 19.75 -44.06
N PRO A 225 -27.54 20.64 -43.17
CA PRO A 225 -28.95 20.74 -42.79
C PRO A 225 -29.85 21.21 -43.94
#